data_AF-C0ZHB3-F1
#
_entry.id   AF-C0ZHB3-F1
#
_cell.length_a   1.000
_cell.length_b   1.000
_cell.length_c   1.000
_cell.angle_alpha   90.00
_cell.angle_beta   90.00
_cell.angle_gamma   90.00
#
_symmetry.space_group_name_H-M   'P 1'
#
loop_
_entity.id
_entity.type
_entity.pdbx_description
1 polymer ?
#
loop_
_entity_poly.entity_id
_entity_poly.type
_entity_poly.pdbx_seq_one_letter_code
_entity_poly.pdbx_strand_id
1 'polypeptide(L)'
;MKISDGLRPKLDLIKTTDSRKNPQLEKLNFGTMIQGEDERMSQEKLTRLLTDIDKQGQILARSRAVRDFYAYKNLVKQFMEEAVKFGIALDDRRGMNRRGRSRLYKIVKEVDAELLKLTDELLSEQAPTIDLLARIGEIRGMLINLYF
;
A
#
# COMPACT_ATOMS: atom_id res chain seq x y z
N MET A 1 -85.17 3.98 -15.15
CA MET A 1 -84.02 4.91 -15.20
C MET A 1 -82.74 4.09 -15.12
N LYS A 2 -81.80 4.33 -16.04
CA LYS A 2 -80.46 3.74 -16.09
C LYS A 2 -79.49 4.63 -15.30
N ILE A 3 -78.65 4.04 -14.47
CA ILE A 3 -77.45 4.64 -13.86
C ILE A 3 -76.64 3.46 -13.29
N SER A 4 -75.34 3.30 -13.47
CA SER A 4 -74.33 3.74 -14.44
C SER A 4 -73.08 2.94 -14.08
N ASP A 5 -72.30 2.57 -15.09
CA ASP A 5 -71.08 1.77 -15.01
C ASP A 5 -70.07 2.24 -13.94
N GLY A 6 -69.74 1.35 -13.01
CA GLY A 6 -68.58 1.48 -12.14
C GLY A 6 -67.40 0.72 -12.73
N LEU A 7 -66.51 1.44 -13.42
CA LEU A 7 -65.20 0.96 -13.84
C LEU A 7 -64.43 0.44 -12.61
N ARG A 8 -64.23 -0.88 -12.52
CA ARG A 8 -63.26 -1.48 -11.59
C ARG A 8 -61.91 -1.55 -12.32
N PRO A 9 -60.85 -0.89 -11.84
CA PRO A 9 -59.53 -1.18 -12.37
C PRO A 9 -59.15 -2.59 -11.92
N LYS A 10 -58.88 -3.49 -12.87
CA LYS A 10 -58.19 -4.74 -12.60
C LYS A 10 -56.80 -4.37 -12.08
N LEU A 11 -56.58 -4.56 -10.79
CA LEU A 11 -55.26 -4.51 -10.20
C LEU A 11 -54.50 -5.71 -10.75
N ASP A 12 -53.64 -5.48 -11.73
CA ASP A 12 -52.66 -6.48 -12.13
C ASP A 12 -51.83 -6.82 -10.90
N LEU A 13 -51.94 -8.08 -10.46
CA LEU A 13 -51.00 -8.64 -9.50
C LEU A 13 -49.62 -8.57 -10.16
N ILE A 14 -48.86 -7.51 -9.85
CA ILE A 14 -47.41 -7.56 -9.91
C ILE A 14 -47.04 -8.72 -8.99
N LYS A 15 -46.77 -9.88 -9.57
CA LYS A 15 -45.99 -10.93 -8.92
C LYS A 15 -44.64 -10.30 -8.65
N THR A 16 -44.52 -9.68 -7.48
CA THR A 16 -43.22 -9.37 -6.90
C THR A 16 -42.55 -10.72 -6.74
N THR A 17 -41.63 -11.02 -7.64
CA THR A 17 -40.63 -12.06 -7.44
C THR A 17 -39.94 -11.69 -6.14
N ASP A 18 -40.35 -12.40 -5.09
CA ASP A 18 -39.85 -12.30 -3.74
C ASP A 18 -38.41 -12.80 -3.75
N SER A 19 -37.52 -11.96 -4.28
CA SER A 19 -36.09 -12.11 -4.18
C SER A 19 -35.79 -11.79 -2.74
N ARG A 20 -35.91 -12.80 -1.87
CA ARG A 20 -35.38 -12.77 -0.51
C ARG A 20 -33.88 -12.49 -0.61
N LYS A 21 -33.52 -11.21 -0.67
CA LYS A 21 -32.15 -10.74 -0.56
C LYS A 21 -31.66 -11.19 0.80
N ASN A 22 -30.81 -12.22 0.80
CA ASN A 22 -30.27 -12.78 2.02
C ASN A 22 -29.38 -11.70 2.68
N PRO A 23 -29.73 -11.15 3.85
CA PRO A 23 -28.97 -10.05 4.46
C PRO A 23 -27.53 -10.44 4.84
N GLN A 24 -27.22 -11.74 4.89
CA GLN A 24 -25.86 -12.23 5.05
C GLN A 24 -25.01 -12.06 3.77
N LEU A 25 -25.59 -12.20 2.58
CA LEU A 25 -24.89 -12.01 1.29
C LEU A 25 -24.57 -10.53 1.04
N GLU A 26 -25.45 -9.59 1.42
CA GLU A 26 -25.16 -8.15 1.30
C GLU A 26 -24.07 -7.69 2.28
N LYS A 27 -24.03 -8.23 3.51
CA LYS A 27 -22.94 -7.95 4.48
C LYS A 27 -21.59 -8.47 4.02
N LEU A 28 -21.56 -9.66 3.41
CA LEU A 28 -20.35 -10.22 2.81
C LEU A 28 -19.83 -9.36 1.66
N ASN A 29 -20.71 -8.85 0.79
CA ASN A 29 -20.35 -7.97 -0.32
C ASN A 29 -19.83 -6.60 0.13
N PHE A 30 -20.39 -6.03 1.20
CA PHE A 30 -19.89 -4.77 1.76
C PHE A 30 -18.51 -4.94 2.42
N GLY A 31 -18.31 -6.04 3.16
CA GLY A 31 -17.03 -6.35 3.78
C GLY A 31 -15.91 -6.55 2.77
N THR A 32 -16.17 -7.26 1.67
CA THR A 32 -15.18 -7.44 0.59
C THR A 32 -14.89 -6.15 -0.17
N MET A 33 -15.90 -5.28 -0.36
CA MET A 33 -15.70 -3.96 -0.98
C MET A 33 -14.80 -3.05 -0.12
N ILE A 34 -15.05 -2.95 1.20
CA ILE A 34 -14.18 -2.18 2.11
C ILE A 34 -12.75 -2.72 2.07
N GLN A 35 -12.59 -4.03 2.13
CA GLN A 35 -11.27 -4.67 2.13
C GLN A 35 -10.48 -4.39 0.86
N GLY A 36 -11.14 -4.30 -0.29
CA GLY A 36 -10.50 -3.95 -1.57
C GLY A 36 -10.09 -2.47 -1.63
N GLU A 37 -10.91 -1.58 -1.07
CA GLU A 37 -10.56 -0.15 -0.97
C GLU A 37 -9.38 0.09 -0.03
N ASP A 38 -9.32 -0.58 1.12
CA ASP A 38 -8.18 -0.49 2.05
C ASP A 38 -6.87 -0.94 1.37
N GLU A 39 -6.89 -2.04 0.61
CA GLU A 39 -5.72 -2.51 -0.14
C GLU A 39 -5.29 -1.46 -1.17
N ARG A 40 -6.22 -0.92 -1.94
CA ARG A 40 -5.95 0.12 -2.94
C ARG A 40 -5.33 1.36 -2.30
N MET A 41 -5.86 1.81 -1.17
CA MET A 41 -5.32 2.95 -0.43
C MET A 41 -3.88 2.72 0.06
N SER A 42 -3.57 1.54 0.60
CA SER A 42 -2.20 1.20 1.00
C SER A 42 -1.25 1.15 -0.20
N GLN A 43 -1.66 0.59 -1.34
CA GLN A 43 -0.86 0.58 -2.57
C GLN A 43 -0.58 2.00 -3.10
N GLU A 44 -1.60 2.87 -3.11
CA GLU A 44 -1.43 4.27 -3.50
C GLU A 44 -0.46 5.00 -2.55
N LYS A 45 -0.57 4.75 -1.24
CA LYS A 45 0.33 5.34 -0.23
C LYS A 45 1.77 4.88 -0.41
N LEU A 46 2.00 3.59 -0.63
CA LEU A 46 3.33 3.04 -0.91
C LEU A 46 3.95 3.64 -2.18
N THR A 47 3.14 3.81 -3.23
CA THR A 47 3.58 4.44 -4.49
C THR A 47 3.98 5.90 -4.29
N ARG A 48 3.21 6.66 -3.50
CA ARG A 48 3.54 8.04 -3.14
C ARG A 48 4.83 8.12 -2.32
N LEU A 49 4.96 7.29 -1.29
CA LEU A 49 6.17 7.21 -0.47
C LEU A 49 7.41 6.87 -1.30
N LEU A 50 7.32 5.90 -2.22
CA LEU A 50 8.43 5.55 -3.11
C LEU A 50 8.84 6.72 -4.00
N THR A 51 7.86 7.47 -4.52
CA THR A 51 8.11 8.68 -5.32
C THR A 51 8.81 9.78 -4.51
N ASP A 52 8.42 9.97 -3.26
CA ASP A 52 9.03 10.98 -2.38
C ASP A 52 10.43 10.55 -1.92
N ILE A 53 10.67 9.24 -1.71
CA ILE A 53 12.00 8.66 -1.49
C ILE A 53 12.90 8.93 -2.70
N ASP A 54 12.41 8.73 -3.92
CA ASP A 54 13.19 8.99 -5.14
C ASP A 54 13.61 10.46 -5.24
N LYS A 55 12.68 11.40 -4.99
CA LYS A 55 12.98 12.83 -4.97
C LYS A 55 13.98 13.19 -3.88
N GLN A 56 13.76 12.71 -2.66
CA GLN A 56 14.63 13.03 -1.52
C GLN A 56 16.02 12.40 -1.69
N GLY A 57 16.11 11.23 -2.31
CA GLY A 57 17.38 10.60 -2.66
C GLY A 57 18.19 11.46 -3.63
N GLN A 58 17.55 12.04 -4.66
CA GLN A 58 18.23 12.98 -5.56
C GLN A 58 18.71 14.25 -4.86
N ILE A 59 17.92 14.77 -3.91
CA ILE A 59 18.31 15.92 -3.08
C ILE A 59 19.53 15.57 -2.23
N LEU A 60 19.47 14.45 -1.50
CA LEU A 60 20.57 13.94 -0.67
C LEU A 60 21.85 13.73 -1.48
N ALA A 61 21.74 13.15 -2.67
CA ALA A 61 22.89 12.89 -3.53
C ALA A 61 23.64 14.17 -3.92
N ARG A 62 22.91 15.28 -4.08
CA ARG A 62 23.46 16.58 -4.48
C ARG A 62 23.95 17.39 -3.28
N SER A 63 23.16 17.45 -2.21
CA SER A 63 23.46 18.29 -1.05
C SER A 63 24.50 17.66 -0.12
N ARG A 64 24.51 16.32 -0.03
CA ARG A 64 25.29 15.52 0.93
C ARG A 64 25.09 15.97 2.38
N ALA A 65 23.97 16.63 2.67
CA ALA A 65 23.71 17.20 3.97
C ALA A 65 23.11 16.16 4.91
N VAL A 66 23.60 16.12 6.16
CA VAL A 66 23.07 15.24 7.21
C VAL A 66 21.56 15.45 7.43
N ARG A 67 21.08 16.70 7.34
CA ARG A 67 19.65 17.01 7.40
C ARG A 67 18.84 16.28 6.32
N ASP A 68 19.36 16.25 5.10
CA ASP A 68 18.67 15.64 3.96
C ASP A 68 18.72 14.10 4.04
N PHE A 69 19.76 13.56 4.69
CA PHE A 69 19.83 12.15 5.05
C PHE A 69 18.76 11.79 6.08
N TYR A 70 18.56 12.60 7.13
CA TYR A 70 17.48 12.35 8.09
C TYR A 70 16.09 12.38 7.43
N ALA A 71 15.85 13.32 6.51
CA ALA A 71 14.62 13.35 5.73
C ALA A 71 14.44 12.10 4.87
N TYR A 72 15.50 11.67 4.17
CA TYR A 72 15.50 10.44 3.37
C TYR A 72 15.21 9.20 4.23
N LYS A 73 15.96 9.02 5.33
CA LYS A 73 15.80 7.91 6.28
C LYS A 73 14.38 7.84 6.85
N ASN A 74 13.78 8.98 7.17
CA ASN A 74 12.41 9.03 7.69
C ASN A 74 11.37 8.56 6.65
N LEU A 75 11.55 8.92 5.37
CA LEU A 75 10.67 8.42 4.30
C LEU A 75 10.83 6.92 4.09
N VAL A 76 12.07 6.41 4.08
CA VAL A 76 12.37 4.98 3.99
C VAL A 76 11.72 4.22 5.15
N LYS A 77 11.83 4.72 6.38
CA LYS A 77 11.16 4.15 7.55
C LYS A 77 9.65 4.08 7.39
N GLN A 78 9.01 5.19 6.99
CA GLN A 78 7.55 5.23 6.77
C GLN A 78 7.10 4.23 5.70
N PHE A 79 7.87 4.09 4.63
CA PHE A 79 7.61 3.08 3.59
C PHE A 79 7.67 1.67 4.17
N MET A 80 8.73 1.34 4.90
CA MET A 80 8.88 0.00 5.49
C MET A 80 7.73 -0.33 6.46
N GLU A 81 7.32 0.63 7.30
CA GLU A 81 6.19 0.46 8.22
C GLU A 81 4.88 0.16 7.48
N GLU A 82 4.58 0.92 6.41
CA GLU A 82 3.38 0.69 5.59
C GLU A 82 3.45 -0.64 4.84
N ALA A 83 4.61 -1.00 4.29
CA ALA A 83 4.79 -2.25 3.55
C ALA A 83 4.70 -3.47 4.46
N VAL A 84 5.27 -3.41 5.68
CA VAL A 84 5.12 -4.45 6.69
C VAL A 84 3.65 -4.62 7.08
N LYS A 85 2.94 -3.51 7.34
CA LYS A 85 1.52 -3.54 7.68
C LYS A 85 0.67 -4.15 6.56
N PHE A 86 0.90 -3.73 5.33
CA PHE A 86 0.22 -4.25 4.15
C PHE A 86 0.54 -5.73 3.90
N GLY A 87 1.81 -6.11 4.00
CA GLY A 87 2.26 -7.50 3.83
C GLY A 87 1.67 -8.45 4.87
N ILE A 88 1.62 -8.05 6.15
CA ILE A 88 0.97 -8.84 7.21
C ILE A 88 -0.53 -9.01 6.92
N ALA A 89 -1.21 -7.93 6.52
CA ALA A 89 -2.63 -7.98 6.18
C ALA A 89 -2.93 -8.91 4.99
N LEU A 90 -2.02 -9.01 4.02
CA LEU A 90 -2.11 -9.96 2.91
C LEU A 90 -1.78 -11.40 3.32
N ASP A 91 -0.75 -11.60 4.16
CA ASP A 91 -0.34 -12.92 4.68
C ASP A 91 -1.51 -13.60 5.40
N ASP A 92 -2.19 -12.87 6.30
CA ASP A 92 -3.33 -13.37 7.07
C ASP A 92 -4.51 -13.74 6.16
N ARG A 93 -4.66 -13.09 5.00
CA ARG A 93 -5.72 -13.38 4.00
C ARG A 93 -5.39 -14.59 3.12
N ARG A 94 -4.13 -14.75 2.72
CA ARG A 94 -3.69 -15.79 1.76
C ARG A 94 -3.17 -17.06 2.42
N GLY A 95 -3.07 -17.11 3.75
CA GLY A 95 -2.56 -18.26 4.49
C GLY A 95 -1.05 -18.49 4.27
N MET A 96 -0.31 -17.44 3.97
CA MET A 96 1.12 -17.53 3.65
C MET A 96 1.93 -17.90 4.91
N ASN A 97 2.82 -18.87 4.79
CA ASN A 97 3.54 -19.48 5.90
C ASN A 97 4.56 -18.53 6.61
N ARG A 98 5.00 -18.89 7.84
CA ARG A 98 6.11 -18.26 8.62
C ARG A 98 7.35 -17.83 7.81
N ARG A 99 7.59 -18.47 6.66
CA ARG A 99 8.70 -18.16 5.73
C ARG A 99 8.56 -16.76 5.09
N GLY A 100 7.35 -16.27 4.83
CA GLY A 100 7.11 -14.93 4.27
C GLY A 100 7.56 -13.82 5.22
N ARG A 101 7.11 -13.90 6.48
CA ARG A 101 7.55 -12.99 7.56
C ARG A 101 9.07 -12.97 7.76
N SER A 102 9.73 -14.14 7.71
CA SER A 102 11.19 -14.20 7.84
C SER A 102 11.93 -13.48 6.70
N ARG A 103 11.42 -13.56 5.46
CA ARG A 103 11.99 -12.84 4.31
C ARG A 103 11.81 -11.32 4.49
N LEU A 104 10.63 -10.89 4.92
CA LEU A 104 10.32 -9.48 5.14
C LEU A 104 11.25 -8.86 6.20
N TYR A 105 11.44 -9.53 7.35
CA TYR A 105 12.40 -9.08 8.37
C TYR A 105 13.84 -9.05 7.86
N LYS A 106 14.22 -9.98 6.98
CA LYS A 106 15.56 -9.99 6.37
C LYS A 106 15.76 -8.74 5.50
N ILE A 107 14.80 -8.40 4.65
CA ILE A 107 14.87 -7.22 3.78
C ILE A 107 14.94 -5.95 4.62
N VAL A 108 14.13 -5.82 5.68
CA VAL A 108 14.20 -4.65 6.58
C VAL A 108 15.61 -4.48 7.18
N LYS A 109 16.23 -5.58 7.64
CA LYS A 109 17.61 -5.54 8.15
C LYS A 109 18.64 -5.16 7.07
N GLU A 110 18.47 -5.64 5.84
CA GLU A 110 19.33 -5.28 4.72
C GLU A 110 19.21 -3.79 4.36
N VAL A 111 18.00 -3.24 4.38
CA VAL A 111 17.76 -1.80 4.19
C VAL A 111 18.42 -0.97 5.29
N ASP A 112 18.29 -1.36 6.55
CA ASP A 112 18.95 -0.67 7.67
C ASP A 112 20.48 -0.71 7.53
N ALA A 113 21.04 -1.83 7.08
CA ALA A 113 22.47 -1.95 6.83
C ALA A 113 22.95 -1.02 5.70
N GLU A 114 22.22 -0.91 4.60
CA GLU A 114 22.58 0.03 3.53
C GLU A 114 22.42 1.50 3.94
N LEU A 115 21.43 1.84 4.80
CA LEU A 115 21.32 3.19 5.35
C LEU A 115 22.53 3.57 6.22
N LEU A 116 23.12 2.61 6.95
CA LEU A 116 24.37 2.84 7.69
C LEU A 116 25.53 3.10 6.74
N LYS A 117 25.71 2.26 5.70
CA LYS A 117 26.77 2.46 4.71
C LYS A 117 26.62 3.78 3.95
N LEU A 118 25.39 4.18 3.65
CA LEU A 118 25.09 5.49 3.07
C LEU A 118 25.54 6.64 3.98
N THR A 119 25.42 6.47 5.29
CA THR A 119 25.90 7.45 6.27
C THR A 119 27.43 7.54 6.23
N ASP A 120 28.12 6.41 6.16
CA ASP A 120 29.59 6.37 6.09
C ASP A 120 30.11 7.07 4.83
N GLU A 121 29.45 6.86 3.69
CA GLU A 121 29.80 7.56 2.44
C GLU A 121 29.55 9.06 2.50
N LEU A 122 28.47 9.51 3.14
CA LEU A 122 28.19 10.94 3.32
C LEU A 122 29.25 11.64 4.15
N LEU A 123 29.88 10.94 5.10
CA LEU A 123 30.97 11.44 5.91
C LEU A 123 32.32 11.39 5.19
N SER A 124 32.42 10.64 4.09
CA SER A 124 33.64 10.55 3.29
C SER A 124 33.72 11.74 2.33
N GLU A 125 34.72 12.60 2.55
CA GLU A 125 34.98 13.76 1.69
C GLU A 125 35.34 13.39 0.24
N GLN A 126 35.77 12.14 0.00
CA GLN A 126 36.24 11.66 -1.30
C GLN A 126 35.23 10.80 -2.05
N ALA A 127 34.08 10.46 -1.44
CA ALA A 127 33.11 9.57 -2.08
C ALA A 127 32.57 10.19 -3.39
N PRO A 128 32.69 9.49 -4.54
CA PRO A 128 32.06 9.90 -5.78
C PRO A 128 30.54 10.01 -5.65
N THR A 129 29.93 11.01 -6.31
CA THR A 129 28.45 11.15 -6.30
C THR A 129 27.75 9.93 -6.92
N ILE A 130 28.43 9.24 -7.85
CA ILE A 130 27.90 8.03 -8.48
C ILE A 130 27.72 6.90 -7.47
N ASP A 131 28.61 6.77 -6.49
CA ASP A 131 28.54 5.72 -5.48
C ASP A 131 27.34 5.97 -4.56
N LEU A 132 27.14 7.23 -4.15
CA LEU A 132 26.00 7.66 -3.36
C LEU A 132 24.67 7.39 -4.08
N LEU A 133 24.61 7.66 -5.39
CA LEU A 133 23.44 7.33 -6.22
C LEU A 133 23.22 5.83 -6.36
N ALA A 134 24.30 5.04 -6.47
CA ALA A 134 24.22 3.58 -6.53
C ALA A 134 23.62 3.03 -5.22
N ARG A 135 24.08 3.49 -4.05
CA ARG A 135 23.52 3.09 -2.75
C ARG A 135 22.04 3.44 -2.61
N ILE A 136 21.66 4.65 -3.01
CA ILE A 136 20.25 5.08 -3.00
C ILE A 136 19.41 4.18 -3.93
N GLY A 137 19.96 3.80 -5.09
CA GLY A 137 19.34 2.86 -6.02
C GLY A 137 19.18 1.45 -5.44
N GLU A 138 20.18 0.94 -4.71
CA GLU A 138 20.10 -0.35 -4.01
C GLU A 138 19.00 -0.34 -2.95
N ILE A 139 18.95 0.71 -2.11
CA ILE A 139 17.88 0.90 -1.12
C ILE A 139 16.52 0.89 -1.81
N ARG A 140 16.36 1.67 -2.89
CA ARG A 140 15.12 1.70 -3.68
C ARG A 140 14.74 0.30 -4.19
N GLY A 141 15.69 -0.46 -4.74
CA GLY A 141 15.46 -1.82 -5.20
C GLY A 141 14.99 -2.76 -4.10
N MET A 142 15.57 -2.66 -2.91
CA MET A 142 15.13 -3.43 -1.73
C MET A 142 13.72 -3.05 -1.28
N LEU A 143 13.36 -1.77 -1.32
CA LEU A 143 12.01 -1.31 -0.98
C LEU A 143 10.97 -1.82 -1.99
N ILE A 144 11.31 -1.87 -3.28
CA ILE A 144 10.44 -2.48 -4.30
C ILE A 144 10.24 -3.97 -3.99
N ASN A 145 11.29 -4.71 -3.66
CA ASN A 145 11.22 -6.14 -3.30
C ASN A 145 10.49 -6.43 -1.98
N LEU A 146 10.31 -5.41 -1.13
CA LEU A 146 9.49 -5.52 0.08
C LEU A 146 7.98 -5.51 -0.24
N TYR A 147 7.60 -4.90 -1.37
CA TYR A 147 6.22 -4.67 -1.78
C TYR A 147 5.77 -5.53 -2.99
N PHE A 148 6.67 -5.79 -3.94
CA PHE A 148 6.43 -6.54 -5.19
C PHE A 148 7.15 -7.90 -5.18
#